data_AF-K9HJ93-F1
#
_entry.id   AF-K9HJ93-F1
#
_cell.length_a   1.000
_cell.length_b   1.000
_cell.length_c   1.000
_cell.angle_alpha   90.00
_cell.angle_beta   90.00
_cell.angle_gamma   90.00
#
_symmetry.space_group_name_H-M   'P 1'
#
loop_
_entity.id
_entity.type
_entity.pdbx_description
1 polymer ?
#
loop_
_entity_poly.entity_id
_entity_poly.type
_entity_poly.pdbx_seq_one_letter_code
_entity_poly.pdbx_strand_id
1 'polypeptide(L)'
;MTKKTTANKLGALATALSDAMAEGFGDLSPSAAAAILTLRQTETLGTTELADVVGLSQPACTRMIDRLVADKLAERRPAQGRMVPITLTDQGRRLGELIQARRLGVLRGLTDGLDKKDRKELDRLLEKLLAGIAATSDTPRRACRLCDMRVCDGKGCPHTVAMPAPAAGAAE
;
A
#
# COMPACT_ATOMS: atom_id res chain seq x y z
N MET A 1 2.16 -0.68 -32.80
CA MET A 1 1.26 -1.06 -31.69
C MET A 1 0.31 0.10 -31.42
N THR A 2 -1.00 -0.11 -31.35
CA THR A 2 -1.96 1.00 -31.19
C THR A 2 -2.10 1.40 -29.71
N LYS A 3 -2.49 2.66 -29.44
CA LYS A 3 -2.80 3.14 -28.09
C LYS A 3 -3.87 2.26 -27.40
N LYS A 4 -4.85 1.77 -28.15
CA LYS A 4 -5.91 0.86 -27.66
C LYS A 4 -5.33 -0.50 -27.23
N THR A 5 -4.44 -1.08 -28.03
CA THR A 5 -3.79 -2.35 -27.71
C THR A 5 -2.95 -2.25 -26.44
N THR A 6 -2.17 -1.18 -26.29
CA THR A 6 -1.35 -0.94 -25.09
C THR A 6 -2.22 -0.79 -23.84
N ALA A 7 -3.29 0.00 -23.91
CA ALA A 7 -4.22 0.17 -22.79
C ALA A 7 -4.88 -1.16 -22.37
N ASN A 8 -5.30 -1.98 -23.34
CA ASN A 8 -5.89 -3.28 -23.06
C ASN A 8 -4.90 -4.23 -22.36
N LYS A 9 -3.65 -4.28 -22.83
CA LYS A 9 -2.59 -5.08 -22.20
C LYS A 9 -2.27 -4.60 -20.79
N LEU A 10 -2.24 -3.29 -20.56
CA LEU A 10 -2.01 -2.71 -19.24
C LEU A 10 -3.13 -3.10 -18.27
N GLY A 11 -4.39 -3.04 -18.70
CA GLY A 11 -5.53 -3.50 -17.91
C GLY A 11 -5.45 -4.98 -17.58
N ALA A 12 -5.20 -5.83 -18.58
CA ALA A 12 -5.05 -7.29 -18.36
C ALA A 12 -3.90 -7.62 -17.39
N LEU A 13 -2.77 -6.93 -17.52
CA LEU A 13 -1.64 -7.08 -16.60
C LEU A 13 -2.02 -6.64 -15.18
N ALA A 14 -2.70 -5.50 -15.02
CA ALA A 14 -3.13 -5.01 -13.71
C ALA A 14 -4.06 -6.01 -13.00
N THR A 15 -4.98 -6.65 -13.72
CA THR A 15 -5.86 -7.70 -13.19
C THR A 15 -5.04 -8.91 -12.73
N ALA A 16 -4.21 -9.47 -13.62
CA ALA A 16 -3.40 -10.64 -13.30
C ALA A 16 -2.47 -10.41 -12.10
N LEU A 17 -1.86 -9.21 -12.02
CA LEU A 17 -1.03 -8.82 -10.88
C LEU A 17 -1.85 -8.71 -9.59
N SER A 18 -3.05 -8.14 -9.65
CA SER A 18 -3.92 -8.00 -8.48
C SER A 18 -4.35 -9.35 -7.92
N ASP A 19 -4.72 -10.28 -8.80
CA ASP A 19 -5.12 -11.64 -8.43
C ASP A 19 -3.95 -12.41 -7.79
N ALA A 20 -2.80 -12.41 -8.45
CA ALA A 20 -1.61 -13.10 -7.95
C ALA A 20 -1.10 -12.52 -6.61
N MET A 21 -1.22 -11.20 -6.41
CA MET A 21 -0.91 -10.60 -5.10
C MET A 21 -1.94 -10.96 -4.04
N ALA A 22 -3.22 -11.07 -4.39
CA ALA A 22 -4.30 -11.38 -3.46
C ALA A 22 -4.17 -12.79 -2.86
N GLU A 23 -3.66 -13.76 -3.62
CA GLU A 23 -3.33 -15.09 -3.11
C GLU A 23 -2.36 -15.03 -1.90
N GLY A 24 -1.45 -14.05 -1.89
CA GLY A 24 -0.50 -13.84 -0.80
C GLY A 24 -1.13 -13.37 0.51
N PHE A 25 -2.36 -12.87 0.50
CA PHE A 25 -3.04 -12.33 1.68
C PHE A 25 -3.63 -13.41 2.60
N GLY A 26 -3.77 -14.65 2.13
CA GLY A 26 -4.42 -15.72 2.89
C GLY A 26 -5.88 -15.37 3.20
N ASP A 27 -6.30 -15.56 4.44
CA ASP A 27 -7.70 -15.32 4.87
C ASP A 27 -8.04 -13.83 5.09
N LEU A 28 -7.08 -12.92 4.87
CA LEU A 28 -7.31 -11.48 5.00
C LEU A 28 -8.04 -10.93 3.78
N SER A 29 -8.96 -10.00 4.03
CA SER A 29 -9.49 -9.16 2.96
C SER A 29 -8.40 -8.22 2.40
N PRO A 30 -8.53 -7.75 1.14
CA PRO A 30 -7.58 -6.80 0.56
C PRO A 30 -7.40 -5.52 1.39
N SER A 31 -8.47 -5.02 2.01
CA SER A 31 -8.40 -3.84 2.88
C SER A 31 -7.69 -4.13 4.20
N ALA A 32 -7.87 -5.33 4.78
CA ALA A 32 -7.17 -5.73 5.99
C ALA A 32 -5.66 -5.92 5.73
N ALA A 33 -5.29 -6.56 4.61
CA ALA A 33 -3.91 -6.64 4.18
C ALA A 33 -3.29 -5.25 3.97
N ALA A 34 -4.00 -4.35 3.28
CA ALA A 34 -3.57 -2.96 3.10
C ALA A 34 -3.41 -2.21 4.42
N ALA A 35 -4.32 -2.40 5.39
CA ALA A 35 -4.23 -1.78 6.70
C ALA A 35 -2.98 -2.24 7.45
N ILE A 36 -2.70 -3.54 7.47
CA ILE A 36 -1.50 -4.09 8.11
C ILE A 36 -0.25 -3.53 7.43
N LEU A 37 -0.18 -3.55 6.10
CA LEU A 37 0.98 -3.02 5.39
C LEU A 37 1.19 -1.52 5.62
N THR A 38 0.11 -0.75 5.68
CA THR A 38 0.16 0.69 5.98
C THR A 38 0.66 0.95 7.39
N LEU A 39 0.10 0.27 8.40
CA LEU A 39 0.49 0.43 9.80
C LEU A 39 1.94 -0.03 10.05
N ARG A 40 2.46 -1.00 9.28
CA ARG A 40 3.89 -1.36 9.32
C ARG A 40 4.81 -0.25 8.84
N GLN A 41 4.31 0.71 8.04
CA GLN A 41 5.11 1.75 7.43
C GLN A 41 5.06 3.08 8.20
N THR A 42 3.88 3.45 8.70
CA THR A 42 3.66 4.76 9.36
C THR A 42 3.63 4.64 10.88
N GLU A 43 3.86 3.43 11.42
CA GLU A 43 3.84 3.01 12.83
C GLU A 43 2.50 3.20 13.56
N THR A 44 1.81 4.32 13.37
CA THR A 44 0.54 4.65 14.03
C THR A 44 -0.36 5.50 13.13
N LEU A 45 -1.66 5.16 13.03
CA LEU A 45 -2.68 5.97 12.34
C LEU A 45 -4.01 6.00 13.10
N GLY A 46 -4.77 7.08 12.93
CA GLY A 46 -6.17 7.13 13.38
C GLY A 46 -7.11 6.37 12.45
N THR A 47 -8.32 6.02 12.93
CA THR A 47 -9.32 5.31 12.11
C THR A 47 -9.72 6.06 10.83
N THR A 48 -9.85 7.39 10.89
CA THR A 48 -10.21 8.22 9.73
C THR A 48 -9.15 8.18 8.64
N GLU A 49 -7.88 8.34 9.02
CA GLU A 49 -6.74 8.29 8.09
C GLU A 49 -6.58 6.89 7.49
N LEU A 50 -6.70 5.86 8.34
CA LEU A 50 -6.63 4.49 7.87
C LEU A 50 -7.76 4.16 6.89
N ALA A 51 -8.99 4.62 7.18
CA ALA A 51 -10.15 4.45 6.31
C ALA A 51 -9.90 5.05 4.92
N ASP A 52 -9.31 6.24 4.87
CA ASP A 52 -8.96 6.88 3.61
C ASP A 52 -7.91 6.09 2.82
N VAL A 53 -6.84 5.63 3.48
CA VAL A 53 -5.76 4.86 2.81
C VAL A 53 -6.27 3.52 2.27
N VAL A 54 -7.13 2.82 3.01
CA VAL A 54 -7.67 1.51 2.57
C VAL A 54 -8.90 1.62 1.68
N GLY A 55 -9.45 2.82 1.50
CA GLY A 55 -10.62 3.09 0.66
C GLY A 55 -11.93 2.55 1.24
N LEU A 56 -12.09 2.62 2.57
CA LEU A 56 -13.31 2.20 3.26
C LEU A 56 -14.06 3.40 3.84
N SER A 57 -15.37 3.25 4.04
CA SER A 57 -16.12 4.17 4.90
C SER A 57 -15.66 4.02 6.35
N GLN A 58 -15.81 5.07 7.16
CA GLN A 58 -15.39 5.03 8.57
C GLN A 58 -16.03 3.86 9.35
N PRO A 59 -17.35 3.55 9.23
CA PRO A 59 -17.92 2.40 9.91
C PRO A 59 -17.37 1.05 9.43
N ALA A 60 -17.06 0.92 8.13
CA ALA A 60 -16.45 -0.30 7.59
C ALA A 60 -15.00 -0.46 8.07
N CYS A 61 -14.24 0.63 8.13
CA CYS A 61 -12.88 0.65 8.68
C CYS A 61 -12.88 0.26 10.17
N THR A 62 -13.80 0.79 10.98
CA THR A 62 -13.93 0.41 12.39
C THR A 62 -14.15 -1.10 12.55
N ARG A 63 -15.09 -1.69 11.80
CA ARG A 63 -15.33 -3.15 11.84
C ARG A 63 -14.12 -3.97 11.41
N MET A 64 -13.39 -3.50 10.40
CA MET A 64 -12.14 -4.13 9.97
C MET A 64 -11.08 -4.08 11.09
N ILE A 65 -10.91 -2.92 11.73
CA ILE A 65 -9.99 -2.77 12.87
C ILE A 65 -10.41 -3.68 14.02
N ASP A 66 -11.71 -3.73 14.35
CA ASP A 66 -12.22 -4.62 15.41
C ASP A 66 -11.85 -6.07 15.16
N ARG A 67 -11.96 -6.53 13.90
CA ARG A 67 -11.54 -7.88 13.52
C ARG A 67 -10.03 -8.09 13.67
N LEU A 68 -9.21 -7.14 13.20
CA LEU A 68 -7.75 -7.20 13.38
C LEU A 68 -7.35 -7.22 14.86
N VAL A 69 -8.08 -6.51 15.73
CA VAL A 69 -7.86 -6.52 17.18
C VAL A 69 -8.29 -7.86 17.78
N ALA A 70 -9.44 -8.40 17.39
CA ALA A 70 -9.91 -9.71 17.82
C ALA A 70 -8.93 -10.83 17.44
N ASP A 71 -8.33 -10.73 16.25
CA ASP A 71 -7.32 -11.66 15.74
C ASP A 71 -5.91 -11.40 16.31
N LYS A 72 -5.77 -10.43 17.23
CA LYS A 72 -4.51 -10.02 17.89
C LYS A 72 -3.43 -9.52 16.91
N LEU A 73 -3.84 -9.00 15.75
CA LEU A 73 -2.95 -8.44 14.73
C LEU A 73 -2.73 -6.94 14.93
N ALA A 74 -3.70 -6.24 15.50
CA ALA A 74 -3.62 -4.81 15.81
C ALA A 74 -4.09 -4.54 17.24
N GLU A 75 -3.77 -3.36 17.74
CA GLU A 75 -4.25 -2.86 19.02
C GLU A 75 -4.60 -1.37 18.93
N ARG A 76 -5.54 -0.95 19.78
CA ARG A 76 -5.86 0.46 19.99
C ARG A 76 -5.02 0.98 21.13
N ARG A 77 -4.33 2.08 20.91
CA ARG A 77 -3.57 2.78 21.93
C ARG A 77 -4.48 3.79 22.66
N PRO A 78 -4.08 4.26 23.85
CA PRO A 78 -4.80 5.33 24.54
C PRO A 78 -5.00 6.54 23.63
N ALA A 79 -6.17 7.17 23.73
CA ALA A 79 -6.51 8.32 22.90
C ALA A 79 -5.51 9.47 23.13
N GLN A 80 -5.08 10.10 22.05
CA GLN A 80 -4.31 11.33 22.06
C GLN A 80 -5.20 12.45 21.50
N GLY A 81 -5.75 13.27 22.40
CA GLY A 81 -6.77 14.25 22.03
C GLY A 81 -8.03 13.57 21.50
N ARG A 82 -8.38 13.85 20.23
CA ARG A 82 -9.57 13.27 19.56
C ARG A 82 -9.25 12.01 18.75
N MET A 83 -7.98 11.62 18.65
CA MET A 83 -7.54 10.51 17.83
C MET A 83 -7.29 9.28 18.70
N VAL A 84 -7.82 8.12 18.27
CA VAL A 84 -7.51 6.81 18.86
C VAL A 84 -6.47 6.14 17.96
N PRO A 85 -5.19 6.08 18.37
CA PRO A 85 -4.15 5.55 17.53
C PRO A 85 -4.25 4.03 17.40
N ILE A 86 -4.07 3.52 16.18
CA ILE A 86 -4.02 2.09 15.88
C ILE A 86 -2.58 1.70 15.58
N THR A 87 -2.11 0.64 16.22
CA THR A 87 -0.76 0.08 16.01
C THR A 87 -0.84 -1.42 15.77
N LEU A 88 0.21 -2.00 15.18
CA LEU A 88 0.32 -3.45 15.07
C LEU A 88 0.86 -4.05 16.36
N THR A 89 0.43 -5.28 16.63
CA THR A 89 1.12 -6.15 17.57
C THR A 89 2.37 -6.75 16.92
N ASP A 90 3.19 -7.49 17.67
CA ASP A 90 4.31 -8.24 17.08
C ASP A 90 3.85 -9.30 16.09
N GLN A 91 2.71 -9.93 16.35
CA GLN A 91 2.10 -10.88 15.43
C GLN A 91 1.67 -10.19 14.13
N GLY A 92 1.03 -9.03 14.22
CA GLY A 92 0.65 -8.22 13.05
C GLY A 92 1.85 -7.76 12.24
N ARG A 93 2.94 -7.35 12.92
CA ARG A 93 4.20 -6.98 12.26
C ARG A 93 4.78 -8.14 11.45
N ARG A 94 4.90 -9.33 12.05
CA ARG A 94 5.41 -10.54 11.37
C ARG A 94 4.51 -10.96 10.21
N LEU A 95 3.20 -10.88 10.37
CA LEU A 95 2.26 -11.19 9.30
C LEU A 95 2.43 -10.24 8.12
N GLY A 96 2.55 -8.93 8.36
CA GLY A 96 2.76 -7.99 7.26
C GLY A 96 4.14 -8.11 6.60
N GLU A 97 5.17 -8.62 7.29
CA GLU A 97 6.45 -9.01 6.66
C GLU A 97 6.25 -10.16 5.69
N LEU A 98 5.54 -11.20 6.12
CA LEU A 98 5.22 -12.34 5.29
C LEU A 98 4.41 -11.94 4.05
N ILE A 99 3.38 -11.11 4.24
CA ILE A 99 2.55 -10.59 3.14
C ILE A 99 3.41 -9.81 2.14
N GLN A 100 4.29 -8.92 2.63
CA GLN A 100 5.18 -8.17 1.72
C GLN A 100 6.14 -9.07 0.97
N ALA A 101 6.78 -10.01 1.66
CA ALA A 101 7.73 -10.92 1.06
C ALA A 101 7.07 -11.75 -0.06
N ARG A 102 5.87 -12.28 0.19
CA ARG A 102 5.07 -13.01 -0.82
C ARG A 102 4.73 -12.13 -2.01
N ARG A 103 4.20 -10.93 -1.74
CA ARG A 103 3.84 -9.96 -2.78
C ARG A 103 5.04 -9.64 -3.68
N LEU A 104 6.18 -9.27 -3.09
CA LEU A 104 7.39 -8.96 -3.84
C LEU A 104 7.96 -10.19 -4.56
N GLY A 105 7.84 -11.38 -3.99
CA GLY A 105 8.25 -12.64 -4.62
C GLY A 105 7.48 -12.92 -5.92
N VAL A 106 6.15 -12.80 -5.88
CA VAL A 106 5.29 -12.95 -7.06
C VAL A 106 5.67 -11.94 -8.16
N LEU A 107 5.83 -10.66 -7.80
CA LEU A 107 6.19 -9.60 -8.75
C LEU A 107 7.59 -9.79 -9.35
N ARG A 108 8.55 -10.26 -8.56
CA ARG A 108 9.90 -10.61 -9.05
C ARG A 108 9.83 -11.75 -10.06
N GLY A 109 9.11 -12.83 -9.75
CA GLY A 109 8.94 -13.97 -10.66
C GLY A 109 8.40 -13.58 -12.04
N LEU A 110 7.44 -12.64 -12.09
CA LEU A 110 6.88 -12.13 -13.35
C LEU A 110 7.84 -11.27 -14.17
N THR A 111 8.91 -10.74 -13.56
CA THR A 111 9.92 -9.92 -14.22
C THR A 111 11.24 -10.66 -14.45
N ASP A 112 11.34 -11.93 -14.06
CA ASP A 112 12.58 -12.71 -14.17
C ASP A 112 13.01 -12.94 -15.62
N GLY A 113 12.04 -13.01 -16.55
CA GLY A 113 12.29 -13.14 -17.98
C GLY A 113 12.84 -11.87 -18.67
N LEU A 114 12.88 -10.73 -17.98
CA LEU A 114 13.43 -9.48 -18.52
C LEU A 114 14.94 -9.41 -18.29
N ASP A 115 15.69 -9.01 -19.31
CA ASP A 115 17.11 -8.73 -19.16
C ASP A 115 17.35 -7.40 -18.40
N LYS A 116 18.62 -7.06 -18.13
CA LYS A 116 18.96 -5.84 -17.38
C LYS A 116 18.50 -4.56 -18.09
N LYS A 117 18.51 -4.53 -19.42
CA LYS A 117 18.12 -3.36 -20.21
C LYS A 117 16.61 -3.18 -20.16
N ASP A 118 15.86 -4.26 -20.36
CA ASP A 118 14.40 -4.26 -20.31
C ASP A 118 13.88 -3.95 -18.91
N ARG A 119 14.53 -4.45 -17.85
CA ARG A 119 14.20 -4.09 -16.46
C ARG A 119 14.37 -2.59 -16.20
N LYS A 120 15.48 -2.00 -16.68
CA LYS A 120 15.73 -0.55 -16.52
C LYS A 120 14.71 0.28 -17.30
N GLU A 121 14.33 -0.15 -18.50
CA GLU A 121 13.32 0.55 -19.29
C GLU A 121 11.92 0.40 -18.67
N LEU A 122 11.59 -0.78 -18.14
CA LEU A 122 10.35 -1.01 -17.40
C LEU A 122 10.27 -0.09 -16.17
N ASP A 123 11.32 -0.02 -15.36
CA ASP A 123 11.40 0.87 -14.19
C ASP A 123 11.12 2.32 -14.57
N ARG A 124 11.81 2.83 -15.60
CA ARG A 124 11.60 4.18 -16.16
C ARG A 124 10.17 4.42 -16.67
N LEU A 125 9.49 3.39 -17.17
CA LEU A 125 8.09 3.50 -17.62
C LEU A 125 7.12 3.46 -16.44
N LEU A 126 7.38 2.63 -15.43
CA LEU A 126 6.60 2.54 -14.20
C LEU A 126 6.63 3.88 -13.44
N GLU A 127 7.80 4.51 -13.31
CA GLU A 127 7.93 5.85 -12.71
C GLU A 127 7.00 6.87 -13.38
N LYS A 128 6.94 6.88 -14.72
CA LYS A 128 6.07 7.80 -15.47
C LYS A 128 4.59 7.50 -15.27
N LEU A 129 4.21 6.22 -15.27
CA LEU A 129 2.82 5.81 -15.05
C LEU A 129 2.35 6.14 -13.63
N LEU A 130 3.20 5.87 -12.63
CA LEU A 130 2.92 6.16 -11.23
C LEU A 130 2.82 7.67 -10.97
N ALA A 131 3.71 8.48 -11.56
CA ALA A 131 3.60 9.94 -11.50
C ALA A 131 2.27 10.45 -12.10
N GLY A 132 1.82 9.84 -13.21
CA GLY A 132 0.51 10.14 -13.79
C GLY A 132 -0.65 9.82 -12.85
N ILE A 133 -0.61 8.65 -12.20
CA ILE A 133 -1.62 8.25 -11.21
C ILE A 133 -1.63 9.23 -10.02
N ALA A 134 -0.45 9.62 -9.53
CA ALA A 134 -0.32 10.56 -8.43
C ALA A 134 -0.95 11.93 -8.77
N ALA A 135 -0.77 12.41 -10.00
CA ALA A 135 -1.29 13.69 -10.46
C ALA A 135 -2.82 13.72 -10.62
N THR A 136 -3.46 12.56 -10.85
CA THR A 136 -4.91 12.47 -11.11
C THR A 136 -5.73 11.92 -9.95
N SER A 137 -5.09 11.47 -8.86
CA SER A 137 -5.77 10.80 -7.75
C SER A 137 -6.02 11.76 -6.60
N ASP A 138 -7.25 11.80 -6.10
CA ASP A 138 -7.58 12.52 -4.85
C ASP A 138 -6.86 11.93 -3.63
N THR A 139 -6.41 10.67 -3.73
CA THR A 139 -5.77 9.93 -2.63
C THR A 139 -4.59 9.09 -3.16
N PRO A 140 -3.45 9.71 -3.52
CA PRO A 140 -2.32 8.99 -4.12
C PRO A 140 -1.72 7.91 -3.21
N ARG A 141 -1.94 8.03 -1.88
CA ARG A 141 -1.60 6.98 -0.91
C ARG A 141 -2.31 5.66 -1.18
N ARG A 142 -3.51 5.65 -1.80
CA ARG A 142 -4.22 4.41 -2.15
C ARG A 142 -3.48 3.59 -3.20
N ALA A 143 -2.83 4.24 -4.16
CA ALA A 143 -2.07 3.56 -5.21
C ALA A 143 -0.85 2.82 -4.63
N CYS A 144 -0.31 3.28 -3.49
CA CYS A 144 0.88 2.74 -2.85
C CYS A 144 0.63 2.02 -1.53
N ARG A 145 -0.62 1.77 -1.12
CA ARG A 145 -0.97 1.18 0.19
C ARG A 145 -0.44 -0.24 0.43
N LEU A 146 0.05 -0.91 -0.62
CA LEU A 146 0.69 -2.22 -0.57
C LEU A 146 2.20 -2.16 -0.84
N CYS A 147 2.79 -0.97 -1.06
CA CYS A 147 4.21 -0.85 -1.34
C CYS A 147 5.05 -1.08 -0.08
N ASP A 148 6.31 -1.50 -0.26
CA ASP A 148 7.30 -1.47 0.82
C ASP A 148 8.11 -0.20 0.66
N MET A 149 7.78 0.83 1.46
CA MET A 149 8.49 2.13 1.39
C MET A 149 9.97 2.04 1.77
N ARG A 150 10.42 0.93 2.37
CA ARG A 150 11.84 0.72 2.70
C ARG A 150 12.67 0.31 1.48
N VAL A 151 12.02 -0.12 0.39
CA VAL A 151 12.67 -0.57 -0.85
C VAL A 151 12.61 0.51 -1.94
N CYS A 152 11.64 1.42 -1.88
CA CYS A 152 11.48 2.50 -2.84
C CYS A 152 12.43 3.65 -2.53
N ASP A 153 13.10 4.21 -3.55
CA ASP A 153 13.99 5.38 -3.41
C ASP A 153 13.23 6.72 -3.47
N GLY A 154 11.89 6.67 -3.53
CA GLY A 154 11.00 7.82 -3.53
C GLY A 154 10.84 8.54 -4.87
N LYS A 155 11.59 8.15 -5.91
CA LYS A 155 11.50 8.77 -7.24
C LYS A 155 10.22 8.34 -7.95
N GLY A 156 9.47 9.32 -8.47
CA GLY A 156 8.19 9.06 -9.12
C GLY A 156 7.12 8.44 -8.20
N CYS A 157 7.34 8.45 -6.87
CA CYS A 157 6.47 7.81 -5.90
C CYS A 157 5.19 8.64 -5.67
N PRO A 158 3.99 8.06 -5.84
CA PRO A 158 2.75 8.75 -5.51
C PRO A 158 2.67 9.19 -4.06
N HIS A 159 3.40 8.54 -3.14
CA HIS A 159 3.47 8.96 -1.75
C HIS A 159 4.18 10.31 -1.60
N THR A 160 5.37 10.49 -2.19
CA THR A 160 6.18 11.73 -2.05
C THR A 160 5.55 12.92 -2.76
N VAL A 161 4.81 12.68 -3.85
CA VAL A 161 4.04 13.72 -4.56
C VAL A 161 2.77 14.14 -3.80
N ALA A 162 2.27 13.30 -2.88
CA ALA A 162 0.99 13.48 -2.19
C ALA A 162 1.07 13.65 -0.68
N MET A 163 2.26 13.60 -0.09
CA MET A 163 2.41 14.04 1.29
C MET A 163 2.21 15.56 1.31
N PRO A 164 1.26 16.10 2.08
CA PRO A 164 1.40 17.49 2.49
C PRO A 164 2.75 17.62 3.20
N ALA A 165 3.41 18.78 3.05
CA ALA A 165 4.60 19.09 3.83
C ALA A 165 4.36 18.73 5.30
N PRO A 166 5.35 18.15 6.03
CA PRO A 166 5.19 17.93 7.45
C PRO A 166 4.69 19.23 8.08
N ALA A 167 3.67 19.13 8.94
CA ALA A 167 3.19 20.30 9.66
C ALA A 167 4.40 20.94 10.35
N ALA A 168 4.74 22.16 9.95
CA ALA A 168 5.77 22.95 10.60
C ALA A 168 5.32 23.16 12.06
N GLY A 169 5.89 22.39 12.99
CA GLY A 169 5.44 22.39 14.37
C GLY A 169 5.92 21.19 15.19
N ALA A 170 7.23 20.93 15.18
CA ALA A 170 7.91 20.18 16.23
C ALA A 170 9.41 20.53 16.19
N ALA A 171 9.72 21.79 16.44
CA ALA A 171 11.02 22.22 16.92
C ALA A 171 10.75 23.06 18.16
N GLU A 172 11.14 22.49 19.30
CA GLU A 172 11.33 23.06 20.65
C GLU A 172 10.29 24.04 21.22
#